data_AF-A0A1E7R9A1-F1
#
_entry.id   AF-A0A1E7R9A1-F1
#
_cell.length_a   1.000
_cell.length_b   1.000
_cell.length_c   1.000
_cell.angle_alpha   90.00
_cell.angle_beta   90.00
_cell.angle_gamma   90.00
#
_symmetry.space_group_name_H-M   'P 1'
#
loop_
_entity.id
_entity.type
_entity.pdbx_description
1 polymer ?
#
loop_
_entity_poly.entity_id
_entity_poly.type
_entity_poly.pdbx_seq_one_letter_code
_entity_poly.pdbx_strand_id
1 'polypeptide(L)'
;MFTGQTFAVLPDCSQKTVQRFDGLVCKDKNLSSLNDVIKAKYLSAQLMSNAPLKLLKTTQIGWQHYVQECKTTRCIQQQFEQRINDLDLFTSMNQSLTQYFIRQNIEQRHTPLTQLQLHQLDKNRIKIEGIQYRNPNNAENTRVRYLRSYTSPDQFSQVIDLETKCKYSLERQGHLLKFSSKDGSCRYFTGIYKLFD
;
A
#
# COMPACT_ATOMS: atom_id res chain seq x y z
N MET A 1 14.72 -17.64 -24.88
CA MET A 1 15.54 -17.56 -23.66
C MET A 1 14.77 -16.74 -22.63
N PHE A 2 14.04 -17.42 -21.74
CA PHE A 2 13.38 -16.78 -20.60
C PHE A 2 14.41 -16.65 -19.50
N THR A 3 15.06 -15.49 -19.41
CA THR A 3 15.87 -15.16 -18.23
C THR A 3 14.93 -15.02 -17.04
N GLY A 4 15.12 -15.91 -16.07
CA GLY A 4 14.24 -16.11 -14.93
C GLY A 4 13.87 -14.80 -14.24
N GLN A 5 12.56 -14.57 -14.12
CA GLN A 5 12.02 -13.56 -13.22
C GLN A 5 12.54 -13.88 -11.81
N THR A 6 13.35 -12.99 -11.25
CA THR A 6 13.86 -13.09 -9.88
C THR A 6 12.70 -12.93 -8.88
N PHE A 7 11.96 -14.01 -8.65
CA PHE A 7 11.04 -14.12 -7.53
C PHE A 7 11.79 -14.61 -6.29
N ALA A 8 12.44 -13.67 -5.61
CA ALA A 8 12.71 -13.81 -4.18
C ALA A 8 12.25 -12.53 -3.48
N VAL A 9 10.92 -12.30 -3.51
CA VAL A 9 10.23 -11.14 -2.92
C VAL A 9 9.61 -11.50 -1.56
N LEU A 10 9.72 -12.75 -1.15
CA LEU A 10 9.24 -13.31 0.10
C LEU A 10 10.17 -14.45 0.50
N PRO A 11 10.31 -14.78 1.81
CA PRO A 11 11.18 -15.85 2.26
C PRO A 11 10.91 -17.17 1.52
N ASP A 12 11.96 -17.80 0.99
CA ASP A 12 11.90 -19.15 0.46
C ASP A 12 12.35 -20.15 1.53
N CYS A 13 11.37 -20.79 2.17
CA CYS A 13 11.61 -21.71 3.28
C CYS A 13 12.09 -23.10 2.83
N SER A 14 12.23 -23.33 1.51
CA SER A 14 12.88 -24.54 0.97
C SER A 14 14.41 -24.43 0.96
N GLN A 15 14.96 -23.22 1.10
CA GLN A 15 16.40 -22.94 1.08
C GLN A 15 16.95 -22.63 2.47
N LYS A 16 18.26 -22.78 2.66
CA LYS A 16 18.93 -22.36 3.89
C LYS A 16 18.85 -20.83 4.04
N THR A 17 18.12 -20.37 5.05
CA THR A 17 17.91 -18.94 5.34
C THR A 17 19.13 -18.33 6.04
N VAL A 18 19.69 -17.26 5.48
CA VAL A 18 20.82 -16.52 6.08
C VAL A 18 20.33 -15.24 6.78
N GLN A 19 19.22 -14.65 6.33
CA GLN A 19 18.69 -13.41 6.89
C GLN A 19 17.80 -13.67 8.12
N ARG A 20 17.87 -12.76 9.11
CA ARG A 20 17.10 -12.88 10.35
C ARG A 20 15.59 -12.95 10.13
N PHE A 21 15.05 -12.11 9.24
CA PHE A 21 13.62 -12.09 8.92
C PHE A 21 13.17 -13.41 8.33
N ASP A 22 13.86 -13.90 7.30
CA ASP A 22 13.56 -15.18 6.65
C ASP A 22 13.63 -16.33 7.65
N GLY A 23 14.65 -16.34 8.52
CA GLY A 23 14.77 -17.34 9.57
C GLY A 23 13.62 -17.29 10.59
N LEU A 24 13.08 -16.12 10.90
CA LEU A 24 11.89 -16.00 11.77
C LEU A 24 10.63 -16.53 11.07
N VAL A 25 10.43 -16.16 9.81
CA VAL A 25 9.26 -16.60 9.03
C VAL A 25 9.29 -18.11 8.79
N CYS A 26 10.43 -18.67 8.41
CA CYS A 26 10.52 -20.07 8.02
C CYS A 26 10.57 -21.06 9.20
N LYS A 27 11.01 -20.62 10.39
CA LYS A 27 10.98 -21.47 11.60
C LYS A 27 9.60 -21.54 12.24
N ASP A 28 8.78 -20.52 12.06
CA ASP A 28 7.41 -20.47 12.57
C ASP A 28 6.44 -21.07 11.53
N LYS A 29 5.76 -22.16 11.89
CA LYS A 29 4.85 -22.86 10.95
C LYS A 29 3.70 -21.98 10.47
N ASN A 30 3.16 -21.12 11.33
CA ASN A 30 2.06 -20.24 10.97
C ASN A 30 2.54 -19.14 10.01
N LEU A 31 3.68 -18.49 10.31
CA LEU A 31 4.25 -17.48 9.42
C LEU A 31 4.67 -18.07 8.08
N SER A 32 5.25 -19.27 8.06
CA SER A 32 5.58 -19.99 6.83
C SER A 32 4.33 -20.28 5.99
N SER A 33 3.25 -20.75 6.61
CA SER A 33 1.97 -20.98 5.92
C SER A 33 1.38 -19.69 5.35
N LEU A 34 1.37 -18.60 6.13
CA LEU A 34 0.88 -17.29 5.67
C LEU A 34 1.74 -16.74 4.53
N ASN A 35 3.06 -16.94 4.59
CA ASN A 35 3.99 -16.56 3.53
C ASN A 35 3.65 -17.24 2.19
N ASP A 36 3.31 -18.53 2.21
CA ASP A 36 2.90 -19.26 1.00
C ASP A 36 1.54 -18.79 0.48
N VAL A 37 0.60 -18.47 1.37
CA VAL A 37 -0.68 -17.85 0.99
C VAL A 37 -0.46 -16.50 0.31
N ILE A 38 0.45 -15.66 0.81
CA ILE A 38 0.78 -14.37 0.17
C ILE A 38 1.39 -14.59 -1.20
N LYS A 39 2.32 -15.55 -1.37
CA LYS A 39 2.89 -15.88 -2.70
C LYS A 39 1.80 -16.26 -3.69
N ALA A 40 0.88 -17.14 -3.29
CA ALA A 40 -0.24 -17.57 -4.12
C ALA A 40 -1.19 -16.41 -4.47
N LYS A 41 -1.57 -15.58 -3.48
CA LYS A 41 -2.45 -14.43 -3.70
C LYS A 41 -1.78 -13.33 -4.54
N TYR A 42 -0.48 -13.13 -4.39
CA TYR A 42 0.26 -12.19 -5.21
C TYR A 42 0.29 -12.64 -6.67
N LEU A 43 0.59 -13.91 -6.93
CA LEU A 43 0.52 -14.48 -8.29
C LEU A 43 -0.90 -14.36 -8.87
N SER A 44 -1.91 -14.72 -8.08
CA SER A 44 -3.33 -14.56 -8.42
C SER A 44 -3.67 -13.12 -8.80
N ALA A 45 -3.24 -12.14 -8.01
CA ALA A 45 -3.42 -10.72 -8.31
C ALA A 45 -2.71 -10.30 -9.60
N GLN A 46 -1.51 -10.80 -9.87
CA GLN A 46 -0.80 -10.50 -11.12
C GLN A 46 -1.51 -11.07 -12.36
N LEU A 47 -2.19 -12.21 -12.23
CA LEU A 47 -2.83 -12.90 -13.36
C LEU A 47 -4.28 -12.47 -13.58
N MET A 48 -5.00 -12.14 -12.51
CA MET A 48 -6.46 -11.94 -12.55
C MET A 48 -6.90 -10.51 -12.26
N SER A 49 -6.07 -9.70 -11.60
CA SER A 49 -6.43 -8.29 -11.36
C SER A 49 -6.33 -7.49 -12.64
N ASN A 50 -7.19 -6.49 -12.78
CA ASN A 50 -7.05 -5.44 -13.79
C ASN A 50 -6.33 -4.19 -13.25
N ALA A 51 -5.65 -4.28 -12.09
CA ALA A 51 -4.71 -3.27 -11.64
C ALA A 51 -3.40 -3.29 -12.47
N PRO A 52 -2.71 -2.15 -12.62
CA PRO A 52 -1.40 -2.12 -13.27
C PRO A 52 -0.38 -3.04 -12.59
N LEU A 53 0.30 -3.90 -13.35
CA LEU A 53 1.32 -4.82 -12.81
C LEU A 53 2.45 -4.08 -12.05
N LYS A 54 2.80 -2.89 -12.53
CA LYS A 54 3.81 -2.04 -11.91
C LYS A 54 3.38 -1.61 -10.49
N LEU A 55 2.10 -1.31 -10.30
CA LEU A 55 1.55 -0.99 -8.98
C LEU A 55 1.65 -2.19 -8.03
N LEU A 56 1.23 -3.37 -8.47
CA LEU A 56 1.33 -4.59 -7.66
C LEU A 56 2.77 -4.84 -7.21
N LYS A 57 3.73 -4.72 -8.14
CA LYS A 57 5.16 -4.85 -7.83
C LYS A 57 5.65 -3.79 -6.85
N THR A 58 5.34 -2.51 -7.09
CA THR A 58 5.81 -1.41 -6.23
C THR A 58 5.24 -1.50 -4.83
N THR A 59 3.94 -1.80 -4.69
CA THR A 59 3.30 -1.95 -3.37
C THR A 59 3.83 -3.18 -2.64
N GLN A 60 4.11 -4.28 -3.34
CA GLN A 60 4.72 -5.47 -2.76
C GLN A 60 6.11 -5.17 -2.19
N ILE A 61 6.98 -4.50 -2.95
CA ILE A 61 8.32 -4.12 -2.49
C ILE A 61 8.25 -3.19 -1.27
N GLY A 62 7.39 -2.17 -1.32
CA GLY A 62 7.26 -1.24 -0.20
C GLY A 62 6.71 -1.90 1.07
N TRP A 63 5.72 -2.78 0.94
CA TRP A 63 5.21 -3.57 2.06
C TRP A 63 6.27 -4.52 2.61
N GLN A 64 7.08 -5.15 1.74
CA GLN A 64 8.14 -6.05 2.17
C GLN A 64 9.19 -5.32 3.03
N HIS A 65 9.65 -4.15 2.57
CA HIS A 65 10.57 -3.32 3.36
C HIS A 65 9.96 -2.97 4.72
N TYR A 66 8.66 -2.64 4.75
CA TYR A 66 7.96 -2.32 5.97
C TYR A 66 7.87 -3.53 6.92
N VAL A 67 7.48 -4.72 6.47
CA VAL A 67 7.34 -5.90 7.35
C VAL A 67 8.69 -6.43 7.85
N GLN A 68 9.77 -6.24 7.09
CA GLN A 68 11.13 -6.59 7.51
C GLN A 68 11.60 -5.79 8.74
N GLU A 69 11.00 -4.63 9.01
CA GLU A 69 11.29 -3.83 10.20
C GLU A 69 10.55 -4.34 11.46
N CYS A 70 9.65 -5.33 11.36
CA CYS A 70 8.96 -5.91 12.51
C CYS A 70 9.94 -6.57 13.50
N LYS A 71 9.83 -6.21 14.78
CA LYS A 71 10.67 -6.75 15.87
C LYS A 71 10.12 -8.04 16.50
N THR A 72 8.84 -8.36 16.28
CA THR A 72 8.16 -9.50 16.91
C THR A 72 7.43 -10.35 15.86
N THR A 73 7.28 -11.66 16.13
CA THR A 73 6.51 -12.58 15.28
C THR A 73 5.06 -12.15 15.14
N ARG A 74 4.45 -11.64 16.22
CA ARG A 74 3.09 -11.06 16.20
C ARG A 74 2.96 -9.90 15.20
N CYS A 75 3.96 -9.01 15.13
CA CYS A 75 3.97 -7.92 14.16
C CYS A 75 3.97 -8.47 12.73
N ILE A 76 4.84 -9.46 12.45
CA ILE A 76 4.94 -10.11 11.14
C ILE A 76 3.60 -10.75 10.76
N GLN A 77 3.01 -11.52 11.68
CA GLN A 77 1.72 -12.17 11.46
C GLN A 77 0.63 -11.17 11.08
N GLN A 78 0.47 -10.10 11.86
CA GLN A 78 -0.54 -9.06 11.58
C GLN A 78 -0.31 -8.40 10.21
N GLN A 79 0.95 -8.17 9.82
CA GLN A 79 1.26 -7.62 8.50
C GLN A 79 1.02 -8.61 7.36
N PHE A 80 1.20 -9.90 7.60
CA PHE A 80 0.92 -10.95 6.63
C PHE A 80 -0.60 -11.09 6.40
N GLU A 81 -1.38 -11.11 7.48
CA GLU A 81 -2.85 -11.12 7.42
C GLU A 81 -3.39 -9.87 6.71
N GLN A 82 -2.86 -8.68 7.01
CA GLN A 82 -3.24 -7.46 6.30
C GLN A 82 -2.90 -7.53 4.80
N ARG A 83 -1.71 -8.03 4.45
CA ARG A 83 -1.29 -8.13 3.05
C ARG A 83 -2.16 -9.10 2.26
N ILE A 84 -2.58 -10.19 2.89
CA ILE A 84 -3.54 -11.14 2.30
C ILE A 84 -4.84 -10.41 1.94
N ASN A 85 -5.40 -9.64 2.87
CA ASN A 85 -6.62 -8.87 2.61
C ASN A 85 -6.42 -7.83 1.48
N ASP A 86 -5.30 -7.13 1.47
CA ASP A 86 -4.98 -6.16 0.41
C ASP A 86 -4.90 -6.82 -0.98
N LEU A 87 -4.30 -8.02 -1.07
CA LEU A 87 -4.19 -8.77 -2.32
C LEU A 87 -5.54 -9.30 -2.80
N ASP A 88 -6.41 -9.71 -1.89
CA ASP A 88 -7.78 -10.12 -2.22
C ASP A 88 -8.63 -8.95 -2.74
N LEU A 89 -8.38 -7.72 -2.26
CA LEU A 89 -9.04 -6.53 -2.79
C LEU A 89 -8.64 -6.25 -4.25
N PHE A 90 -7.39 -6.53 -4.64
CA PHE A 90 -6.95 -6.37 -6.03
C PHE A 90 -7.66 -7.34 -6.99
N THR A 91 -8.01 -8.54 -6.54
CA THR A 91 -8.67 -9.55 -7.39
C THR A 91 -10.20 -9.48 -7.34
N SER A 92 -10.78 -8.97 -6.25
CA SER A 92 -12.24 -8.92 -6.07
C SER A 92 -12.91 -7.64 -6.58
N MET A 93 -12.18 -6.52 -6.65
CA MET A 93 -12.73 -5.25 -7.11
C MET A 93 -12.32 -4.93 -8.55
N ASN A 94 -13.24 -4.31 -9.30
CA ASN A 94 -12.91 -3.77 -10.61
C ASN A 94 -12.01 -2.53 -10.48
N GLN A 95 -10.73 -2.69 -10.77
CA GLN A 95 -9.73 -1.63 -10.68
C GLN A 95 -9.68 -0.71 -11.89
N SER A 96 -10.48 -0.97 -12.93
CA SER A 96 -10.54 -0.10 -14.12
C SER A 96 -11.08 1.30 -13.81
N LEU A 97 -11.80 1.45 -12.70
CA LEU A 97 -12.33 2.71 -12.20
C LEU A 97 -11.48 3.31 -11.08
N THR A 98 -10.32 2.72 -10.79
CA THR A 98 -9.40 3.16 -9.74
C THR A 98 -8.15 3.77 -10.35
N GLN A 99 -7.87 5.01 -10.01
CA GLN A 99 -6.59 5.66 -10.30
C GLN A 99 -5.68 5.56 -9.07
N TYR A 100 -4.47 5.04 -9.28
CA TYR A 100 -3.51 4.84 -8.20
C TYR A 100 -2.42 5.88 -8.25
N PHE A 101 -2.13 6.48 -7.11
CA PHE A 101 -1.14 7.51 -6.97
C PHE A 101 -0.16 7.14 -5.85
N ILE A 102 1.14 7.25 -6.10
CA ILE A 102 2.18 7.03 -5.08
C ILE A 102 2.93 8.35 -4.86
N ARG A 103 3.16 8.68 -3.58
CA ARG A 103 3.86 9.90 -3.21
C ARG A 103 5.27 9.88 -3.79
N GLN A 104 5.67 10.95 -4.44
CA GLN A 104 7.05 11.14 -4.86
C GLN A 104 7.89 11.45 -3.62
N ASN A 105 8.95 10.67 -3.42
CA ASN A 105 9.93 10.96 -2.38
C ASN A 105 10.85 12.06 -2.93
N ILE A 106 10.65 13.30 -2.50
CA ILE A 106 11.45 14.46 -2.92
C ILE A 106 12.82 14.46 -2.19
N GLU A 107 12.97 13.69 -1.10
CA GLU A 107 14.23 13.55 -0.38
C GLU A 107 14.55 12.08 -0.06
N GLN A 108 15.83 11.72 -0.18
CA GLN A 108 16.42 10.37 -0.10
C GLN A 108 16.38 9.71 1.30
N ARG A 109 15.57 10.22 2.23
CA ARG A 109 15.34 9.56 3.53
C ARG A 109 14.05 8.76 3.47
N HIS A 110 14.08 7.61 4.15
CA HIS A 110 13.00 6.63 4.36
C HIS A 110 11.62 7.27 4.62
N THR A 111 11.03 7.83 3.58
CA THR A 111 9.71 8.41 3.61
C THR A 111 8.78 7.23 3.46
N PRO A 112 7.88 7.01 4.43
CA PRO A 112 7.09 5.81 4.39
C PRO A 112 6.21 5.76 3.14
N LEU A 113 6.08 4.56 2.54
CA LEU A 113 5.26 4.37 1.35
C LEU A 113 3.85 4.94 1.63
N THR A 114 3.52 6.00 0.89
CA THR A 114 2.22 6.65 0.96
C THR A 114 1.56 6.53 -0.40
N GLN A 115 0.38 5.92 -0.43
CA GLN A 115 -0.42 5.71 -1.63
C GLN A 115 -1.79 6.36 -1.45
N LEU A 116 -2.34 6.80 -2.58
CA LEU A 116 -3.71 7.28 -2.70
C LEU A 116 -4.40 6.53 -3.83
N GLN A 117 -5.67 6.23 -3.63
CA GLN A 117 -6.56 5.59 -4.57
C GLN A 117 -7.76 6.50 -4.79
N LEU A 118 -8.01 6.85 -6.03
CA LEU A 118 -9.19 7.60 -6.45
C LEU A 118 -10.08 6.62 -7.20
N HIS A 119 -11.15 6.18 -6.56
CA HIS A 119 -12.07 5.20 -7.10
C HIS A 119 -13.38 5.88 -7.51
N GLN A 120 -13.70 5.84 -8.81
CA GLN A 120 -14.96 6.36 -9.33
C GLN A 120 -16.08 5.36 -9.01
N LEU A 121 -16.97 5.71 -8.08
CA LEU A 121 -18.11 4.87 -7.71
C LEU A 121 -19.25 4.98 -8.74
N ASP A 122 -19.50 6.19 -9.22
CA ASP A 122 -20.42 6.53 -10.32
C ASP A 122 -20.08 7.93 -10.84
N LYS A 123 -20.80 8.45 -11.84
CA LYS A 123 -20.52 9.76 -12.46
C LYS A 123 -20.36 10.95 -11.50
N ASN A 124 -20.95 10.90 -10.31
CA ASN A 124 -20.98 12.04 -9.38
C ASN A 124 -20.23 11.77 -8.07
N ARG A 125 -19.72 10.54 -7.86
CA ARG A 125 -19.09 10.14 -6.60
C ARG A 125 -17.72 9.52 -6.83
N ILE A 126 -16.74 10.10 -6.17
CA ILE A 126 -15.35 9.63 -6.11
C ILE A 126 -15.05 9.29 -4.66
N LYS A 127 -14.61 8.07 -4.42
CA LYS A 127 -14.03 7.64 -3.14
C LYS A 127 -12.52 7.89 -3.19
N ILE A 128 -12.00 8.55 -2.17
CA ILE A 128 -10.56 8.75 -1.99
C ILE A 128 -10.13 7.92 -0.78
N GLU A 129 -9.21 7.00 -1.03
CA GLU A 129 -8.57 6.21 0.02
C GLU A 129 -7.07 6.47 0.02
N GLY A 130 -6.50 6.57 1.21
CA GLY A 130 -5.06 6.73 1.38
C GLY A 130 -4.53 5.76 2.41
N ILE A 131 -3.32 5.27 2.16
CA ILE A 131 -2.58 4.43 3.09
C ILE A 131 -1.18 4.99 3.20
N GLN A 132 -0.76 5.26 4.44
CA GLN A 132 0.62 5.55 4.78
C GLN A 132 1.09 4.51 5.78
N TYR A 133 1.99 3.64 5.35
CA TYR A 133 2.75 2.79 6.27
C TYR A 133 3.60 3.69 7.17
N ARG A 134 3.82 3.38 8.44
CA ARG A 134 4.70 4.18 9.32
C ARG A 134 5.82 3.30 9.87
N ASN A 135 5.92 3.14 11.18
CA ASN A 135 6.79 2.14 11.78
C ASN A 135 5.92 0.96 12.24
N PRO A 136 6.21 -0.27 11.79
CA PRO A 136 5.40 -1.45 12.12
C PRO A 136 5.46 -1.83 13.60
N ASN A 137 6.43 -1.29 14.34
CA ASN A 137 6.60 -1.55 15.77
C ASN A 137 5.84 -0.56 16.67
N ASN A 138 5.18 0.44 16.10
CA ASN A 138 4.34 1.36 16.88
C ASN A 138 3.11 0.63 17.47
N ALA A 139 2.29 1.33 18.28
CA ALA A 139 0.97 0.83 18.65
C ALA A 139 0.10 0.64 17.39
N GLU A 140 -0.76 -0.38 17.38
CA GLU A 140 -1.53 -0.84 16.21
C GLU A 140 -2.22 0.32 15.46
N ASN A 141 -2.91 1.18 16.20
CA ASN A 141 -3.61 2.37 15.70
C ASN A 141 -2.69 3.49 15.15
N THR A 142 -1.37 3.33 15.17
CA THR A 142 -0.39 4.33 14.69
C THR A 142 0.64 3.77 13.71
N ARG A 143 0.58 2.46 13.44
CA ARG A 143 1.43 1.73 12.49
C ARG A 143 1.14 2.08 11.05
N VAL A 144 -0.14 2.27 10.74
CA VAL A 144 -0.65 2.67 9.45
C VAL A 144 -1.60 3.84 9.68
N ARG A 145 -1.56 4.83 8.79
CA ARG A 145 -2.55 5.89 8.72
C ARG A 145 -3.41 5.66 7.50
N TYR A 146 -4.71 5.74 7.71
CA TYR A 146 -5.70 5.68 6.65
C TYR A 146 -6.25 7.07 6.39
N LEU A 147 -6.62 7.32 5.14
CA LEU A 147 -7.45 8.45 4.73
C LEU A 147 -8.69 7.85 4.09
N ARG A 148 -9.87 8.30 4.46
CA ARG A 148 -11.10 7.96 3.75
C ARG A 148 -11.94 9.20 3.54
N SER A 149 -12.25 9.51 2.29
CA SER A 149 -13.12 10.63 1.94
C SER A 149 -14.01 10.26 0.76
N TYR A 150 -15.13 10.97 0.63
CA TYR A 150 -15.93 10.99 -0.57
C TYR A 150 -15.97 12.42 -1.10
N THR A 151 -15.91 12.56 -2.42
CA THR A 151 -16.04 13.84 -3.11
C THR A 151 -16.82 13.63 -4.41
N SER A 152 -17.08 14.72 -5.13
CA SER A 152 -17.64 14.73 -6.48
C SER A 152 -16.64 15.38 -7.44
N PRO A 153 -16.77 15.18 -8.76
CA PRO A 153 -15.93 15.89 -9.73
C PRO A 153 -15.94 17.41 -9.54
N ASP A 154 -17.08 18.00 -9.19
CA ASP A 154 -17.24 19.44 -8.99
C ASP A 154 -16.61 19.96 -7.68
N GLN A 155 -16.48 19.09 -6.67
CA GLN A 155 -15.92 19.42 -5.35
C GLN A 155 -14.53 18.81 -5.12
N PHE A 156 -13.89 18.35 -6.19
CA PHE A 156 -12.64 17.59 -6.12
C PHE A 156 -11.49 18.37 -5.46
N SER A 157 -11.56 19.70 -5.40
CA SER A 157 -10.52 20.56 -4.81
C SER A 157 -10.40 20.48 -3.28
N GLN A 158 -11.39 19.90 -2.58
CA GLN A 158 -11.38 19.74 -1.13
C GLN A 158 -11.66 18.30 -0.73
N VAL A 159 -10.80 17.79 0.16
CA VAL A 159 -10.90 16.43 0.70
C VAL A 159 -10.95 16.54 2.22
N ILE A 160 -11.95 15.93 2.83
CA ILE A 160 -12.10 15.90 4.29
C ILE A 160 -12.04 14.45 4.72
N ASP A 161 -11.00 14.11 5.49
CA ASP A 161 -10.88 12.79 6.07
C ASP A 161 -12.04 12.53 7.04
N LEU A 162 -12.80 11.46 6.80
CA LEU A 162 -13.96 11.13 7.60
C LEU A 162 -13.59 10.76 9.03
N GLU A 163 -12.41 10.18 9.24
CA GLU A 163 -11.94 9.73 10.55
C GLU A 163 -11.30 10.87 11.34
N THR A 164 -10.24 11.47 10.80
CA THR A 164 -9.47 12.50 11.54
C THR A 164 -10.03 13.91 11.41
N LYS A 165 -11.00 14.13 10.52
CA LYS A 165 -11.50 15.46 10.12
C LYS A 165 -10.46 16.37 9.49
N CYS A 166 -9.30 15.83 9.11
CA CYS A 166 -8.28 16.57 8.41
C CYS A 166 -8.77 17.09 7.06
N LYS A 167 -8.54 18.37 6.79
CA LYS A 167 -8.92 19.03 5.55
C LYS A 167 -7.71 19.20 4.65
N TYR A 168 -7.79 18.66 3.44
CA TYR A 168 -6.77 18.76 2.42
C TYR A 168 -7.31 19.52 1.21
N SER A 169 -6.47 20.41 0.67
CA SER A 169 -6.63 20.97 -0.67
C SER A 169 -6.01 20.01 -1.67
N LEU A 170 -6.75 19.77 -2.75
CA LEU A 170 -6.37 18.84 -3.80
C LEU A 170 -6.20 19.58 -5.13
N GLU A 171 -5.01 19.46 -5.72
CA GLU A 171 -4.68 20.03 -7.02
C GLU A 171 -4.25 18.90 -7.96
N ARG A 172 -4.86 18.82 -9.15
CA ARG A 172 -4.48 17.84 -10.19
C ARG A 172 -3.85 18.55 -11.37
N GLN A 173 -2.70 18.05 -11.80
CA GLN A 173 -2.00 18.51 -13.00
C GLN A 173 -1.55 17.29 -13.82
N GLY A 174 -2.36 16.90 -14.79
CA GLY A 174 -2.13 15.70 -15.61
C GLY A 174 -2.03 14.42 -14.74
N HIS A 175 -0.84 13.82 -14.74
CA HIS A 175 -0.51 12.61 -13.97
C HIS A 175 -0.04 12.90 -12.54
N LEU A 176 -0.05 14.15 -12.10
CA LEU A 176 0.31 14.55 -10.75
C LEU A 176 -0.91 14.94 -9.94
N LEU A 177 -0.89 14.55 -8.67
CA LEU A 177 -1.87 14.90 -7.68
C LEU A 177 -1.16 15.50 -6.47
N LYS A 178 -1.52 16.72 -6.07
CA LYS A 178 -0.89 17.41 -4.95
C LYS A 178 -1.92 17.58 -3.84
N PHE A 179 -1.60 17.01 -2.69
CA PHE A 179 -2.32 17.23 -1.43
C PHE A 179 -1.58 18.29 -0.61
N SER A 180 -2.30 19.31 -0.16
CA SER A 180 -1.79 20.34 0.74
C SER A 180 -2.74 20.54 1.91
N SER A 181 -2.23 20.95 3.07
CA SER A 181 -3.04 21.29 4.24
C SER A 181 -2.54 22.60 4.83
N LYS A 182 -3.47 23.44 5.29
CA LYS A 182 -3.15 24.64 6.09
C LYS A 182 -2.98 24.30 7.57
N ASP A 183 -3.53 23.18 8.02
CA ASP A 183 -3.38 22.67 9.37
C ASP A 183 -2.12 21.79 9.46
N GLY A 184 -1.16 22.22 10.28
CA GLY A 184 0.10 21.50 10.49
C GLY A 184 -0.06 20.12 11.14
N SER A 185 -1.19 19.85 11.81
CA SER A 185 -1.52 18.53 12.33
C SER A 185 -1.91 17.55 11.20
N CYS A 186 -2.45 18.07 10.10
CA CYS A 186 -2.92 17.32 8.93
C CYS A 186 -1.86 17.20 7.83
N ARG A 187 -0.68 16.68 8.18
CA ARG A 187 0.48 16.56 7.27
C ARG A 187 0.76 15.16 6.73
N TYR A 188 0.07 14.14 7.23
CA TYR A 188 0.40 12.75 6.90
C TYR A 188 0.30 12.48 5.40
N PHE A 189 -0.75 12.98 4.74
CA PHE A 189 -0.98 12.80 3.31
C PHE A 189 -0.54 13.99 2.43
N THR A 190 0.11 15.04 2.97
CA THR A 190 0.46 16.24 2.19
C THR A 190 1.69 16.04 1.28
N GLY A 191 1.53 15.99 -0.03
CA GLY A 191 2.68 15.87 -0.92
C GLY A 191 2.26 15.80 -2.36
N ILE A 192 3.24 15.58 -3.24
CA ILE A 192 3.03 15.36 -4.66
C ILE A 192 3.02 13.86 -4.89
N TYR A 193 2.02 13.39 -5.62
CA TYR A 193 1.82 12.00 -5.96
C TYR A 193 1.79 11.84 -7.47
N LYS A 194 2.39 10.76 -7.95
CA LYS A 194 2.44 10.40 -9.36
C LYS A 194 1.46 9.26 -9.64
N LEU A 195 0.68 9.40 -10.71
CA LEU A 195 -0.20 8.37 -11.24
C LEU A 195 0.61 7.14 -11.66
N PHE A 196 0.11 5.96 -11.31
CA PHE A 196 0.57 4.68 -11.82
C PHE A 196 -0.48 4.19 -12.82
N ASP A 197 -0.07 4.17 -14.09
CA ASP A 197 -0.78 3.57 -15.22
C ASP A 197 -0.18 2.20 -15.60
#